data_AF-A0AAV2VI54-F1
#
_entry.id   AF-A0AAV2VI54-F1
#
_cell.length_a   1.000
_cell.length_b   1.000
_cell.length_c   1.000
_cell.angle_alpha   90.00
_cell.angle_beta   90.00
_cell.angle_gamma   90.00
#
_symmetry.space_group_name_H-M   'P 1'
#
loop_
_entity.id
_entity.type
_entity.pdbx_description
1 polymer ?
#
loop_
_entity_poly.entity_id
_entity_poly.type
_entity_poly.pdbx_seq_one_letter_code
_entity_poly.pdbx_strand_id
1 'polypeptide(L)'
;MKIRSSVSADISQHVIWVNSSDLVSTVKAVKIHEILINDFGYTDALMLEENRTGSGASIAVCDNNVTVRQMRSDYSDAKKQELKTVTTDKHNALAAEFLEHLYSNLK
;
A
#
# COMPACT_ATOMS: atom_id res chain seq x y z
N MET A 1 8.99 -2.81 22.54
CA MET A 1 8.54 -1.50 22.00
C MET A 1 7.35 -1.80 21.07
N LYS A 2 6.14 -1.29 21.37
CA LYS A 2 4.96 -1.56 20.53
C LYS A 2 5.12 -0.75 19.23
N ILE A 3 5.31 -1.43 18.10
CA ILE A 3 5.41 -0.77 16.80
C ILE A 3 4.08 -0.05 16.54
N ARG A 4 4.16 1.23 16.21
CA ARG A 4 2.97 2.02 15.89
C ARG A 4 2.50 1.64 14.49
N SER A 5 1.26 1.18 14.36
CA SER A 5 0.63 0.91 13.06
C SER A 5 0.78 2.13 12.16
N SER A 6 1.45 1.98 11.01
CA SER A 6 1.79 3.09 10.13
C SER A 6 1.81 2.68 8.66
N VAL A 7 1.46 3.64 7.80
CA VAL A 7 1.63 3.52 6.35
C VAL A 7 2.54 4.63 5.86
N SER A 8 3.57 4.25 5.12
CA SER A 8 4.51 5.15 4.44
C SER A 8 4.60 4.79 2.96
N ALA A 9 5.39 5.54 2.20
CA ALA A 9 5.72 5.15 0.84
C ALA A 9 7.15 5.51 0.47
N ASP A 10 7.73 4.65 -0.37
CA ASP A 10 8.96 4.93 -1.10
C ASP A 10 8.60 5.21 -2.55
N ILE A 11 8.98 6.39 -3.03
CA ILE A 11 8.59 6.88 -4.37
C ILE A 11 9.84 7.08 -5.21
N SER A 12 9.92 6.31 -6.29
CA SER A 12 10.97 6.34 -7.30
C SER A 12 10.40 6.82 -8.64
N GLN A 13 11.24 6.88 -9.67
CA GLN A 13 10.94 7.51 -10.97
C GLN A 13 9.62 7.04 -11.60
N HIS A 14 9.26 5.78 -11.42
CA HIS A 14 8.08 5.16 -12.05
C HIS A 14 7.21 4.36 -11.09
N VAL A 15 7.54 4.30 -9.80
CA VAL A 15 6.92 3.37 -8.86
C VAL A 15 6.68 4.03 -7.52
N ILE A 16 5.49 3.81 -6.97
CA ILE A 16 5.13 4.11 -5.58
C ILE A 16 4.99 2.78 -4.86
N TRP A 17 5.86 2.55 -3.87
CA TRP A 17 5.74 1.44 -2.93
C TRP A 17 4.98 1.91 -1.70
N VAL A 18 3.81 1.34 -1.44
CA VAL A 18 3.00 1.65 -0.26
C VAL A 18 3.31 0.63 0.82
N ASN A 19 4.00 1.08 1.87
CA ASN A 19 4.53 0.23 2.93
C ASN A 19 3.62 0.22 4.15
N SER A 20 3.38 -0.96 4.72
CA SER A 20 2.61 -1.16 5.95
C SER A 20 3.38 -1.96 6.99
N SER A 21 3.01 -1.87 8.28
CA SER A 21 3.74 -2.47 9.40
C SER A 21 2.98 -3.60 10.13
N ASP A 22 1.68 -3.73 9.90
CA ASP A 22 0.77 -4.71 10.52
C ASP A 22 -0.48 -4.88 9.65
N LEU A 23 -1.38 -5.82 10.00
CA LEU A 23 -2.65 -6.01 9.29
C LEU A 23 -3.48 -4.73 9.17
N VAL A 24 -3.59 -3.94 10.24
CA VAL A 24 -4.38 -2.70 10.26
C VAL A 24 -3.84 -1.68 9.25
N SER A 25 -2.52 -1.53 9.17
CA SER A 25 -1.87 -0.66 8.18
C SER A 25 -1.84 -1.28 6.79
N THR A 26 -1.86 -2.61 6.67
CA THR A 26 -1.97 -3.31 5.38
C THR A 26 -3.33 -3.03 4.74
N VAL A 27 -4.41 -3.04 5.51
CA VAL A 27 -5.75 -2.62 5.04
C VAL A 27 -5.72 -1.18 4.51
N LYS A 28 -5.03 -0.27 5.20
CA LYS A 28 -4.87 1.11 4.74
C LYS A 28 -4.02 1.20 3.46
N ALA A 29 -2.96 0.41 3.37
CA ALA A 29 -2.12 0.34 2.17
C ALA A 29 -2.94 -0.12 0.97
N VAL A 30 -3.75 -1.19 1.12
CA VAL A 30 -4.69 -1.68 0.09
C VAL A 30 -5.62 -0.57 -0.38
N LYS A 31 -6.22 0.19 0.53
CA LYS A 31 -7.10 1.31 0.17
C LYS A 31 -6.38 2.41 -0.61
N ILE A 32 -5.16 2.77 -0.19
CA ILE A 32 -4.35 3.79 -0.90
C ILE A 32 -3.99 3.29 -2.31
N HIS A 33 -3.60 2.02 -2.43
CA HIS A 33 -3.30 1.37 -3.71
C HIS A 33 -4.53 1.39 -4.63
N GLU A 34 -5.71 1.01 -4.14
CA GLU A 34 -6.95 1.08 -4.91
C GLU A 34 -7.28 2.51 -5.36
N ILE A 35 -7.09 3.52 -4.52
CA ILE A 35 -7.30 4.93 -4.89
C ILE A 35 -6.32 5.36 -5.99
N LEU A 36 -5.04 5.01 -5.86
CA LEU A 36 -4.02 5.35 -6.87
C LEU A 36 -4.34 4.72 -8.24
N ILE A 37 -4.88 3.50 -8.26
CA ILE A 37 -5.29 2.85 -9.51
C ILE A 37 -6.57 3.47 -10.06
N ASN A 38 -7.64 3.52 -9.26
CA ASN A 38 -8.97 3.83 -9.76
C ASN A 38 -9.18 5.32 -10.02
N ASP A 39 -8.59 6.19 -9.18
CA ASP A 39 -8.87 7.62 -9.22
C ASP A 39 -7.73 8.39 -9.90
N PHE A 40 -6.49 7.93 -9.75
CA PHE A 40 -5.33 8.58 -10.36
C PHE A 40 -4.83 7.86 -11.63
N GLY A 41 -5.37 6.69 -11.97
CA GLY A 41 -5.07 5.98 -13.21
C GLY A 41 -3.72 5.27 -13.25
N TYR A 42 -3.07 5.06 -12.10
CA TYR A 42 -1.82 4.33 -12.04
C TYR A 42 -2.04 2.86 -12.42
N THR A 43 -1.00 2.22 -12.96
CA THR A 43 -1.03 0.80 -13.27
C THR A 43 -0.70 0.00 -12.02
N ASP A 44 -1.46 -1.07 -11.76
CA ASP A 44 -1.11 -2.03 -10.73
C ASP A 44 0.18 -2.74 -11.10
N ALA A 45 1.22 -2.57 -10.28
CA ALA A 45 2.48 -3.27 -10.46
C ALA A 45 2.52 -4.58 -9.66
N LEU A 46 1.55 -4.80 -8.75
CA LEU A 46 1.33 -5.97 -7.90
C LEU A 46 2.62 -6.65 -7.37
N MET A 47 3.65 -5.87 -7.07
CA MET A 47 4.85 -6.38 -6.40
C MET A 47 4.58 -6.37 -4.90
N LEU A 48 4.55 -7.58 -4.32
CA LEU A 48 4.33 -7.81 -2.90
C LEU A 48 5.68 -8.16 -2.25
N GLU A 49 6.15 -7.31 -1.35
CA GLU A 49 7.42 -7.54 -0.62
C GLU A 49 7.21 -7.61 0.90
N GLU A 50 8.01 -8.45 1.56
CA GLU A 50 8.07 -8.53 3.01
C GLU A 50 8.54 -7.20 3.59
N ASN A 51 7.88 -6.74 4.64
CA ASN A 51 8.45 -5.68 5.45
C ASN A 51 9.63 -6.24 6.25
N ARG A 52 10.69 -5.44 6.45
CA ARG A 52 11.82 -5.72 7.35
C ARG A 52 11.42 -6.18 8.76
N THR A 53 10.20 -5.89 9.22
CA THR A 53 9.69 -6.31 10.53
C THR A 53 8.94 -7.64 10.51
N GLY A 54 8.71 -8.25 9.34
CA GLY A 54 8.02 -9.54 9.20
C GLY A 54 6.53 -9.50 9.54
N SER A 55 5.88 -8.34 9.45
CA SER A 55 4.52 -8.14 9.97
C SER A 55 3.59 -7.31 9.09
N GLY A 56 4.11 -6.69 8.02
CA GLY A 56 3.34 -5.90 7.06
C GLY A 56 3.74 -6.20 5.62
N ALA A 57 3.16 -5.50 4.66
CA ALA A 57 3.46 -5.66 3.25
C ALA A 57 3.90 -4.35 2.60
N SER A 58 4.72 -4.45 1.56
CA SER A 58 4.87 -3.40 0.55
C SER A 58 4.10 -3.79 -0.71
N ILE A 59 3.27 -2.88 -1.23
CA ILE A 59 2.52 -3.06 -2.49
C ILE A 59 2.79 -1.90 -3.44
N ALA A 60 2.95 -2.19 -4.74
CA ALA A 60 3.39 -1.21 -5.72
C ALA A 60 2.31 -0.80 -6.72
N VAL A 61 2.32 0.48 -7.10
CA VAL A 61 1.71 0.99 -8.33
C VAL A 61 2.78 1.68 -9.19
N CYS A 62 2.61 1.72 -10.49
CA CYS A 62 3.55 2.34 -11.40
C CYS A 62 2.89 3.24 -12.46
N ASP A 63 3.66 4.23 -12.92
CA ASP A 63 3.30 5.08 -14.06
C ASP A 63 4.56 5.69 -14.69
N ASN A 64 4.66 5.64 -16.02
CA ASN A 64 5.82 6.12 -16.77
C ASN A 64 5.68 7.56 -17.29
N ASN A 65 4.50 8.15 -17.20
CA ASN A 65 4.12 9.43 -17.78
C ASN A 65 4.08 10.58 -16.75
N VAL A 66 3.94 10.26 -15.46
CA VAL A 66 3.97 11.26 -14.37
C VAL A 66 5.36 11.44 -13.77
N THR A 67 5.63 12.66 -13.29
CA THR A 67 6.87 12.98 -12.59
C THR A 67 6.83 12.48 -11.15
N VAL A 68 8.01 12.23 -10.54
CA VAL A 68 8.15 11.91 -9.11
C VAL A 68 7.45 12.94 -8.21
N ARG A 69 7.45 14.23 -8.60
CA ARG A 69 6.77 15.28 -7.85
C ARG A 69 5.26 15.08 -7.86
N GLN A 70 4.70 14.72 -9.00
CA GLN A 70 3.27 14.41 -9.13
C GLN A 70 2.92 13.15 -8.33
N MET A 71 3.72 12.09 -8.44
CA MET A 71 3.55 10.86 -7.65
C MET A 71 3.50 11.11 -6.13
N ARG A 72 4.37 11.99 -5.63
CA ARG A 72 4.35 12.39 -4.21
C ARG A 72 3.07 13.15 -3.83
N SER A 73 2.56 14.00 -4.73
CA SER A 73 1.31 14.72 -4.52
C SER A 73 0.12 13.76 -4.50
N ASP A 74 0.03 12.89 -5.51
CA ASP A 74 -1.04 11.91 -5.67
C ASP A 74 -1.08 10.94 -4.48
N TYR A 75 0.07 10.42 -4.06
CA TYR A 75 0.15 9.60 -2.85
C TYR A 75 -0.34 10.34 -1.59
N SER A 76 0.08 11.60 -1.42
CA SER A 76 -0.37 12.42 -0.29
C SER A 76 -1.89 12.61 -0.31
N ASP A 77 -2.48 12.83 -1.48
CA ASP A 77 -3.91 13.03 -1.64
C ASP A 77 -4.70 11.71 -1.48
N ALA A 78 -4.18 10.61 -2.02
CA ALA A 78 -4.71 9.26 -1.77
C ALA A 78 -4.72 8.90 -0.28
N LYS A 79 -3.68 9.26 0.50
CA LYS A 79 -3.69 9.12 1.97
C LYS A 79 -4.80 9.91 2.64
N LYS A 80 -5.07 11.14 2.20
CA LYS A 80 -6.15 11.96 2.77
C LYS A 80 -7.52 11.37 2.43
N GLN A 81 -7.65 10.82 1.24
CA GLN A 81 -8.88 10.19 0.77
C GLN A 81 -9.13 8.85 1.47
N GLU A 82 -8.10 8.04 1.70
CA GLU A 82 -8.18 6.78 2.45
C GLU A 82 -8.91 6.96 3.79
N LEU A 83 -8.62 8.04 4.52
CA LEU A 83 -9.25 8.37 5.80
C LEU A 83 -10.77 8.54 5.72
N LYS A 84 -11.29 8.88 4.54
CA LYS A 84 -12.71 9.10 4.26
C LYS A 84 -13.35 7.89 3.57
N THR A 85 -12.56 7.03 2.95
CA THR A 85 -13.03 5.81 2.30
C THR A 85 -13.46 4.78 3.34
N VAL A 86 -14.66 4.23 3.19
CA VAL A 86 -15.17 3.16 4.06
C VAL A 86 -14.33 1.90 3.83
N THR A 87 -13.85 1.30 4.93
CA THR A 87 -13.19 -0.01 4.87
C THR A 87 -14.23 -1.10 4.65
N THR A 88 -14.01 -1.93 3.65
CA THR A 88 -14.90 -3.05 3.28
C THR A 88 -14.32 -4.39 3.68
N ASP A 89 -15.15 -5.44 3.69
CA ASP A 89 -14.69 -6.81 3.91
C ASP A 89 -13.66 -7.26 2.86
N LYS A 90 -13.78 -6.76 1.62
CA LYS A 90 -12.81 -7.01 0.55
C LYS A 90 -11.42 -6.46 0.93
N HIS A 91 -11.35 -5.27 1.53
CA HIS A 91 -10.07 -4.70 1.99
C HIS A 91 -9.43 -5.54 3.07
N ASN A 92 -10.23 -6.04 4.02
CA ASN A 92 -9.74 -6.91 5.08
C ASN A 92 -9.25 -8.26 4.53
N ALA A 93 -10.01 -8.85 3.60
CA ALA A 93 -9.66 -10.11 2.98
C ALA A 93 -8.36 -10.01 2.17
N LEU A 94 -8.22 -9.00 1.31
CA LEU A 94 -6.99 -8.78 0.53
C LEU A 94 -5.78 -8.54 1.43
N ALA A 95 -5.92 -7.72 2.47
CA ALA A 95 -4.83 -7.47 3.40
C ALA A 95 -4.39 -8.75 4.14
N ALA A 96 -5.35 -9.59 4.54
CA ALA A 96 -5.05 -10.87 5.17
C ALA A 96 -4.37 -11.83 4.19
N GLU A 97 -4.86 -11.92 2.95
CA GLU A 97 -4.29 -12.76 1.89
C GLU A 97 -2.85 -12.36 1.56
N PHE A 98 -2.55 -11.07 1.50
CA PHE A 98 -1.20 -10.56 1.27
C PHE A 98 -0.24 -10.96 2.39
N LEU A 99 -0.64 -10.79 3.65
CA LEU A 99 0.19 -11.17 4.79
C LEU A 99 0.32 -12.69 4.91
N GLU A 100 -0.72 -13.44 4.58
CA GLU A 100 -0.65 -14.90 4.50
C GLU A 100 0.35 -15.31 3.42
N HIS A 101 0.28 -14.76 2.21
CA HIS A 101 1.25 -15.07 1.14
C HIS A 101 2.70 -14.80 1.55
N LEU A 102 2.95 -13.69 2.25
CA LEU A 102 4.30 -13.33 2.69
C LEU A 102 4.80 -14.21 3.85
N TYR A 103 3.94 -14.51 4.83
CA TYR A 103 4.38 -15.06 6.11
C TYR A 103 3.88 -16.49 6.41
N SER A 104 3.13 -17.11 5.51
CA SER A 104 2.66 -18.51 5.64
C SER A 104 3.80 -19.54 5.66
N ASN A 105 4.99 -19.18 5.19
CA ASN A 105 6.19 -20.02 5.22
C ASN A 105 7.05 -19.87 6.50
N LEU A 106 6.63 -19.08 7.49
CA LEU A 106 7.38 -18.84 8.73
C LEU A 106 6.96 -19.77 9.90
N LYS A 107 6.35 -20.93 9.61
CA LYS A 107 6.03 -21.95 10.63
C LYS A 107 7.08 -23.04 10.72
#